data_AF-A0A4Y2FMR7-F1
#
_entry.id   AF-A0A4Y2FMR7-F1
#
_cell.length_a   1.000
_cell.length_b   1.000
_cell.length_c   1.000
_cell.angle_alpha   90.00
_cell.angle_beta   90.00
_cell.angle_gamma   90.00
#
_symmetry.space_group_name_H-M   'P 1'
#
loop_
_entity.id
_entity.type
_entity.pdbx_description
1 polymer ?
#
loop_
_entity_poly.entity_id
_entity_poly.type
_entity_poly.pdbx_seq_one_letter_code
_entity_poly.pdbx_strand_id
1 'polypeptide(L)' 'MSDQKCGVLILDAIDQLRKRKARPDLDRICHMLERRHGLKGAAVNDELQRLVNEGTVVKVDYKG' A
#
# COMPACT_ATOMS: atom_id res chain seq x y z
N MET A 1 -11.18 -13.97 8.76
CA MET A 1 -11.06 -13.91 7.28
C MET A 1 -11.01 -12.46 6.78
N SER A 2 -10.36 -11.55 7.51
CA SER A 2 -10.43 -10.10 7.24
C SER A 2 -9.09 -9.48 6.86
N ASP A 3 -7.97 -10.07 7.30
CA ASP A 3 -6.63 -9.50 7.11
C ASP A 3 -6.11 -9.64 5.68
N GLN A 4 -6.38 -10.77 5.00
CA GLN A 4 -5.94 -11.00 3.62
C GLN A 4 -6.53 -10.05 2.58
N LYS A 5 -7.65 -9.37 2.89
CA LYS A 5 -8.22 -8.36 1.99
C LYS A 5 -7.34 -7.10 1.94
N CYS A 6 -6.77 -6.67 3.05
CA CYS A 6 -5.95 -5.46 3.09
C CYS A 6 -4.71 -5.59 2.21
N GLY A 7 -4.01 -6.73 2.27
CA GLY A 7 -2.82 -6.96 1.46
C GLY A 7 -3.08 -6.89 -0.05
N VAL A 8 -4.16 -7.52 -0.54
CA VAL A 8 -4.53 -7.47 -1.97
C VAL A 8 -4.88 -6.04 -2.41
N LEU A 9 -5.59 -5.29 -1.56
CA LEU A 9 -5.93 -3.89 -1.84
C LEU A 9 -4.68 -3.00 -1.91
N ILE A 10 -3.70 -3.21 -1.03
CA ILE A 10 -2.42 -2.49 -1.05
C ILE A 10 -1.66 -2.77 -2.35
N LEU A 11 -1.58 -4.03 -2.77
CA LEU A 11 -0.88 -4.40 -4.02
C LEU A 11 -1.57 -3.80 -5.25
N ASP A 12 -2.90 -3.87 -5.32
CA ASP A 12 -3.66 -3.23 -6.41
C ASP A 12 -3.48 -1.70 -6.37
N ALA A 13 -3.42 -1.09 -5.18
CA ALA A 13 -3.14 0.34 -5.04
C ALA A 13 -1.76 0.72 -5.58
N ILE A 14 -0.72 -0.05 -5.25
CA ILE A 14 0.64 0.13 -5.75
C ILE A 14 0.66 -0.01 -7.27
N ASP A 15 0.05 -1.06 -7.82
CA ASP A 15 0.02 -1.29 -9.26
C ASP A 15 -0.71 -0.18 -10.03
N GLN A 16 -1.79 0.35 -9.47
CA GLN A 16 -2.49 1.49 -10.07
C GLN A 16 -1.66 2.78 -10.04
N LEU A 17 -0.92 3.04 -8.95
CA LEU A 17 0.01 4.16 -8.88
C LEU A 17 1.13 4.00 -9.91
N ARG A 18 1.71 2.80 -10.03
CA ARG A 18 2.72 2.47 -11.04
C ARG A 18 2.20 2.63 -12.47
N LYS A 19 0.99 2.17 -12.78
CA LYS A 19 0.33 2.36 -14.09
C LYS A 19 0.19 3.84 -14.46
N ARG A 20 -0.07 4.69 -13.47
CA ARG A 20 -0.18 6.15 -13.64
C ARG A 20 1.18 6.86 -13.58
N LYS A 21 2.29 6.11 -13.47
CA LYS A 21 3.66 6.64 -13.27
C LYS A 21 3.77 7.55 -12.04
N ALA A 22 2.89 7.36 -11.05
CA ALA A 22 2.94 8.04 -9.77
C ALA A 22 3.80 7.22 -8.80
N ARG A 23 4.51 7.89 -7.89
CA ARG A 23 5.31 7.21 -6.86
C ARG A 23 4.36 6.49 -5.89
N PRO A 24 4.55 5.19 -5.63
CA PRO A 24 3.79 4.47 -4.63
C PRO A 24 4.39 4.70 -3.24
N ASP A 25 4.25 5.93 -2.72
CA ASP A 25 4.61 6.27 -1.34
C ASP A 25 3.45 6.00 -0.37
N LEU A 26 3.77 6.00 0.93
CA LEU A 26 2.81 5.69 1.98
C LEU A 26 1.59 6.64 1.92
N ASP A 27 1.82 7.94 1.75
CA ASP A 27 0.74 8.93 1.72
C ASP A 27 -0.23 8.68 0.56
N ARG A 28 0.29 8.41 -0.65
CA ARG A 28 -0.56 8.12 -1.81
C ARG A 28 -1.30 6.79 -1.68
N ILE A 29 -0.66 5.75 -1.15
CA ILE A 29 -1.30 4.46 -0.91
C ILE A 29 -2.42 4.63 0.12
N CYS A 30 -2.12 5.25 1.27
CA CYS A 30 -3.09 5.53 2.32
C CYS A 30 -4.27 6.34 1.79
N HIS A 31 -4.02 7.44 1.08
CA HIS A 31 -5.09 8.28 0.55
C HIS A 31 -5.98 7.53 -0.46
N MET A 32 -5.38 6.69 -1.30
CA MET A 32 -6.13 5.92 -2.29
C MET A 32 -6.98 4.82 -1.64
N LEU A 33 -6.47 4.16 -0.61
CA LEU A 33 -7.17 3.13 0.15
C LEU A 33 -8.25 3.70 1.07
N GLU A 34 -7.99 4.84 1.71
CA GLU A 34 -8.98 5.56 2.51
C GLU A 34 -10.18 5.97 1.65
N ARG A 35 -9.92 6.56 0.47
CA ARG A 35 -10.98 7.00 -0.45
C ARG A 35 -11.84 5.86 -1.00
N ARG A 36 -11.25 4.69 -1.24
CA ARG A 36 -11.95 3.56 -1.90
C ARG A 36 -12.56 2.56 -0.93
N HIS A 37 -11.91 2.34 0.21
CA HIS A 37 -12.22 1.26 1.13
C HIS A 37 -12.41 1.74 2.57
N GLY A 38 -12.18 3.04 2.86
CA GLY A 38 -12.29 3.58 4.22
C GLY A 38 -11.18 3.08 5.16
N LEU A 39 -10.07 2.57 4.62
CA LEU A 39 -8.95 2.08 5.41
C LEU A 39 -8.14 3.24 5.99
N LYS A 40 -7.96 3.23 7.31
CA LYS A 40 -7.15 4.23 8.01
C LYS A 40 -5.67 3.98 7.76
N GLY A 41 -4.89 5.07 7.66
CA GLY A 41 -3.45 5.01 7.41
C GLY A 41 -2.67 4.12 8.39
N ALA A 42 -3.07 4.05 9.67
CA ALA A 42 -2.44 3.17 10.65
C ALA A 42 -2.55 1.68 10.26
N ALA A 43 -3.74 1.21 9.90
CA ALA A 43 -3.97 -0.18 9.49
C ALA A 43 -3.26 -0.50 8.17
N VAL A 44 -3.23 0.46 7.23
CA VAL A 44 -2.48 0.32 5.98
C VAL A 44 -0.98 0.22 6.26
N ASN A 45 -0.45 1.02 7.17
CA ASN A 45 0.96 1.02 7.52
C ASN A 45 1.38 -0.31 8.17
N ASP A 46 0.59 -0.83 9.11
CA ASP A 46 0.86 -2.10 9.77
C ASP A 46 0.87 -3.27 8.76
N GLU A 47 -0.10 -3.30 7.84
CA GLU A 47 -0.17 -4.33 6.80
C GLU A 47 0.94 -4.15 5.75
N LEU A 48 1.28 -2.92 5.36
CA LEU A 48 2.40 -2.64 4.47
C LEU A 48 3.72 -3.12 5.10
N GLN A 49 3.92 -2.88 6.40
CA GLN A 49 5.09 -3.36 7.13
C GLN A 49 5.14 -4.89 7.17
N ARG A 50 3.99 -5.54 7.35
CA ARG A 50 3.88 -7.01 7.27
C ARG A 50 4.28 -7.52 5.89
N LEU A 51 3.76 -6.93 4.81
CA LEU A 51 4.11 -7.30 3.44
C LEU A 51 5.59 -7.05 3.11
N VAL A 52 6.21 -6.04 3.72
CA VAL A 52 7.65 -5.80 3.62
C VAL A 52 8.44 -6.89 4.34
N ASN A 53 8.02 -7.28 5.55
CA ASN A 53 8.66 -8.34 6.31
C ASN A 53 8.52 -9.71 5.62
N GLU A 54 7.39 -9.95 4.94
CA GLU A 54 7.15 -11.16 4.12
C GLU A 54 7.92 -11.15 2.79
N GLY A 55 8.51 -10.02 2.40
CA GLY A 55 9.25 -9.87 1.14
C GLY A 55 8.36 -9.66 -0.10
N THR A 56 7.05 -9.48 0.09
CA THR A 56 6.08 -9.24 -1.00
C THR A 56 6.19 -7.82 -1.54
N VAL A 57 6.47 -6.84 -0.68
CA VAL A 57 6.68 -5.43 -1.05
C VAL A 57 8.08 -5.01 -0.63
N VAL A 58 8.81 -4.31 -1.48
CA VAL A 58 10.14 -3.80 -1.12
C VAL A 58 10.05 -2.30 -0.91
N LYS A 59 10.35 -1.85 0.31
CA LYS A 59 10.57 -0.44 0.59
C LYS A 59 11.92 -0.04 0.01
N VAL A 60 11.89 0.69 -1.11
CA VAL A 60 13.08 1.26 -1.74
C VAL A 60 13.12 2.75 -1.50
N ASP A 61 14.29 3.24 -1.10
CA ASP A 61 14.54 4.68 -1.11
C ASP A 61 15.00 5.09 -2.51
N TYR A 62 14.02 5.36 -3.38
CA TYR A 62 14.28 5.72 -4.77
C TYR A 62 14.08 7.20 -4.99
N LYS A 63 15.17 7.90 -5.33
CA LYS A 63 15.20 9.30 -5.76
C LYS A 63 14.38 10.24 -4.84
N GLY A 64 14.82 10.38 -3.58
CA GLY A 64 14.50 11.50 -2.67
C GLY A 64 13.09 12.05 -2.80
#